data_AF-A0A1G9A2D8-F1
#
_entry.id   AF-A0A1G9A2D8-F1
#
_cell.length_a   1.000
_cell.length_b   1.000
_cell.length_c   1.000
_cell.angle_alpha   90.00
_cell.angle_beta   90.00
_cell.angle_gamma   90.00
#
_symmetry.space_group_name_H-M   'P 1'
#
loop_
_entity.id
_entity.type
_entity.pdbx_description
1 polymer ?
#
loop_
_entity_poly.entity_id
_entity_poly.type
_entity_poly.pdbx_seq_one_letter_code
_entity_poly.pdbx_strand_id
1 'polypeptide(L)'
;MSRSATTFVDACLSGDALLEDVDDWVDQWHEAEVDVTLDEYLGFTDDEGSLWAEKPQALRFIIAAHRHQTPVAQILTGRDDYALAARSNAEGKAEEVLDWLRETHQLAE
;
A
#
# COMPACT_ATOMS: atom_id res chain seq x y z
N MET A 1 -15.91 16.62 -16.68
CA MET A 1 -15.52 15.89 -15.45
C MET A 1 -14.01 15.88 -15.44
N SER A 2 -13.43 16.43 -14.38
CA SER A 2 -12.00 16.67 -14.24
C SER A 2 -11.22 15.38 -14.42
N ARG A 3 -10.16 15.39 -15.26
CA ARG A 3 -9.11 14.38 -15.18
C ARG A 3 -8.36 14.65 -13.87
N SER A 4 -8.85 14.09 -12.77
CA SER A 4 -8.02 13.89 -11.59
C SER A 4 -6.83 13.05 -12.03
N ALA A 5 -5.61 13.48 -11.69
CA ALA A 5 -4.41 12.73 -12.01
C ALA A 5 -4.59 11.29 -11.52
N THR A 6 -4.54 10.32 -12.44
CA THR A 6 -4.66 8.90 -12.10
C THR A 6 -3.37 8.49 -11.42
N THR A 7 -3.43 8.31 -10.11
CA THR A 7 -2.33 7.76 -9.31
C THR A 7 -2.24 6.25 -9.53
N PHE A 8 -1.13 5.63 -9.13
CA PHE A 8 -1.01 4.17 -9.18
C PHE A 8 -2.15 3.45 -8.43
N VAL A 9 -2.54 3.98 -7.27
CA VAL A 9 -3.68 3.46 -6.50
C VAL A 9 -4.97 3.54 -7.32
N ASP A 10 -5.25 4.68 -7.97
CA ASP A 10 -6.46 4.84 -8.80
C ASP A 10 -6.46 3.89 -10.02
N ALA A 11 -5.28 3.70 -10.64
CA ALA A 11 -5.09 2.75 -11.73
C ALA A 11 -5.33 1.30 -11.26
N CYS A 12 -4.82 0.93 -10.08
CA CYS A 12 -5.06 -0.37 -9.46
C CYS A 12 -6.54 -0.61 -9.13
N LEU A 13 -7.24 0.41 -8.62
CA LEU A 13 -8.67 0.31 -8.30
C LEU A 13 -9.54 0.20 -9.55
N SER A 14 -9.12 0.84 -10.64
CA SER A 14 -9.81 0.80 -11.94
C SER A 14 -9.49 -0.47 -12.75
N GLY A 15 -8.45 -1.20 -12.38
CA GLY A 15 -7.95 -2.37 -13.11
C GLY A 15 -7.09 -2.02 -14.34
N ASP A 16 -6.60 -0.78 -14.41
CA ASP A 16 -5.68 -0.29 -15.44
C ASP A 16 -4.21 -0.63 -15.12
N ALA A 17 -3.90 -0.88 -13.84
CA ALA A 17 -2.60 -1.33 -13.37
C ALA A 17 -2.72 -2.51 -12.40
N LEU A 18 -1.69 -3.34 -12.34
CA LEU A 18 -1.53 -4.44 -11.39
C LEU A 18 -0.54 -4.06 -10.30
N LEU A 19 -0.58 -4.80 -9.19
CA LEU A 19 0.37 -4.62 -8.08
C LEU A 19 1.83 -4.84 -8.52
N GLU A 20 2.04 -5.67 -9.55
CA GLU A 20 3.36 -5.94 -10.13
C GLU A 20 3.88 -4.80 -11.01
N ASP A 21 3.01 -3.91 -11.48
CA ASP A 21 3.41 -2.76 -12.28
C ASP A 21 3.99 -1.63 -11.41
N VAL A 22 3.98 -1.77 -10.08
CA VAL A 22 4.49 -0.72 -9.17
C VAL A 22 5.93 -0.33 -9.47
N ASP A 23 6.79 -1.27 -9.85
CA ASP A 23 8.19 -1.00 -10.20
C ASP A 23 8.28 -0.12 -11.47
N ASP A 24 7.43 -0.38 -12.47
CA ASP A 24 7.36 0.44 -13.69
C ASP A 24 6.89 1.87 -13.40
N TRP A 25 5.95 2.04 -12.47
CA TRP A 25 5.50 3.36 -12.02
C TRP A 25 6.59 4.11 -11.25
N VAL A 26 7.39 3.41 -10.45
CA VAL A 26 8.54 4.00 -9.74
C VAL A 26 9.63 4.42 -10.72
N ASP A 27 9.90 3.61 -11.76
CA ASP A 27 10.84 3.96 -12.82
C ASP A 27 10.33 5.18 -13.61
N GLN A 28 9.05 5.20 -14.00
CA GLN A 28 8.43 6.34 -14.65
C GLN A 28 8.50 7.62 -13.80
N TRP A 29 8.31 7.52 -12.48
CA TRP A 29 8.47 8.66 -11.56
C TRP A 29 9.92 9.15 -11.51
N HIS A 30 10.91 8.25 -11.47
CA HIS A 30 12.33 8.61 -11.50
C HIS A 30 12.76 9.25 -12.82
N GLU A 31 12.21 8.78 -13.94
CA GLU A 31 12.49 9.32 -15.27
C GLU A 31 11.74 10.62 -15.55
N ALA A 32 10.58 10.80 -14.92
CA ALA A 32 9.82 12.03 -14.99
C ALA A 32 10.51 13.09 -14.12
N GLU A 33 10.90 14.23 -14.72
CA GLU A 33 11.34 15.41 -13.97
C GLU A 33 10.14 16.08 -13.28
N VAL A 34 9.57 15.41 -12.28
CA VAL A 34 8.43 15.88 -11.50
C VAL A 34 8.86 16.28 -10.08
N ASP A 35 8.29 17.37 -9.58
CA ASP A 35 8.58 17.91 -8.23
C ASP A 35 7.59 17.37 -7.18
N VAL A 36 7.06 16.16 -7.39
CA VAL A 36 6.11 15.50 -6.46
C VAL A 36 6.80 14.32 -5.80
N THR A 37 6.43 14.01 -4.56
CA THR A 37 6.98 12.82 -3.89
C THR A 37 6.46 11.54 -4.55
N LEU A 38 7.20 10.43 -4.34
CA LEU A 38 6.75 9.12 -4.81
C LEU A 38 5.40 8.74 -4.19
N ASP A 39 5.18 9.12 -2.93
CA ASP A 39 3.92 8.89 -2.22
C ASP A 39 2.76 9.63 -2.90
N GLU A 40 2.96 10.89 -3.27
CA GLU A 40 1.97 11.68 -4.02
C GLU A 40 1.71 11.10 -5.42
N TYR A 41 2.75 10.61 -6.08
CA TYR A 41 2.66 10.01 -7.42
C TYR A 41 1.90 8.68 -7.40
N LEU A 42 2.20 7.82 -6.43
CA LEU A 42 1.53 6.53 -6.26
C LEU A 42 0.13 6.70 -5.64
N GLY A 43 -0.13 7.79 -4.94
CA GLY A 43 -1.39 8.08 -4.26
C GLY A 43 -1.46 7.47 -2.85
N PHE A 44 -0.32 7.32 -2.20
CA PHE A 44 -0.21 6.88 -0.80
C PHE A 44 -0.33 8.05 0.16
N THR A 45 -0.76 7.76 1.38
CA THR A 45 -0.52 8.65 2.52
C THR A 45 0.92 8.48 3.03
N ASP A 46 1.47 9.45 3.76
CA ASP A 46 2.82 9.35 4.36
C ASP A 46 3.04 8.04 5.15
N ASP A 47 2.03 7.59 5.91
CA ASP A 47 2.05 6.31 6.64
C ASP A 47 2.13 5.10 5.71
N GLU A 48 1.38 5.11 4.60
CA GLU A 48 1.34 4.02 3.62
C GLU A 48 2.65 3.95 2.83
N GLY A 49 3.19 5.11 2.48
CA GLY A 49 4.51 5.26 1.87
C GLY A 49 5.61 4.67 2.73
N SER A 50 5.65 5.06 4.00
CA SER A 50 6.62 4.54 4.98
C SER A 50 6.48 3.03 5.16
N LEU A 51 5.24 2.54 5.33
CA LEU A 51 4.95 1.11 5.45
C LEU A 51 5.40 0.32 4.22
N TRP A 52 5.16 0.84 3.03
CA TRP A 52 5.55 0.18 1.78
C TRP A 52 7.07 0.20 1.57
N ALA A 53 7.73 1.31 1.90
CA ALA A 53 9.18 1.44 1.84
C ALA A 53 9.89 0.39 2.73
N GLU A 54 9.33 0.09 3.91
CA GLU A 54 9.88 -0.93 4.81
C GLU A 54 9.41 -2.35 4.45
N LYS A 55 8.17 -2.48 3.97
CA LYS A 55 7.54 -3.76 3.64
C LYS A 55 6.86 -3.66 2.26
N PRO A 56 7.57 -3.97 1.16
CA PRO A 56 7.00 -3.91 -0.20
C PRO A 56 5.76 -4.82 -0.37
N GLN A 57 5.71 -5.92 0.38
CA GLN A 57 4.57 -6.85 0.43
C GLN A 57 3.29 -6.24 1.03
N ALA A 58 3.39 -5.06 1.67
CA ALA A 58 2.26 -4.34 2.23
C ALA A 58 1.38 -3.70 1.15
N LEU A 59 1.89 -3.54 -0.08
CA LEU A 59 1.19 -2.91 -1.19
C LEU A 59 -0.21 -3.47 -1.42
N ARG A 60 -0.36 -4.80 -1.39
CA ARG A 60 -1.67 -5.47 -1.53
C ARG A 60 -2.68 -5.05 -0.45
N PHE A 61 -2.20 -4.75 0.76
CA PHE A 61 -3.05 -4.32 1.87
C PHE A 61 -3.40 -2.85 1.74
N ILE A 62 -2.47 -2.02 1.26
CA ILE A 62 -2.71 -0.60 0.95
C ILE A 62 -3.81 -0.49 -0.11
N ILE A 63 -3.69 -1.18 -1.25
CA ILE A 63 -4.73 -1.15 -2.29
C ILE A 63 -6.08 -1.67 -1.76
N ALA A 64 -6.07 -2.73 -0.94
CA ALA A 64 -7.29 -3.21 -0.29
C ALA A 64 -7.89 -2.19 0.69
N ALA A 65 -7.06 -1.47 1.44
CA ALA A 65 -7.44 -0.40 2.36
C ALA A 65 -8.19 0.72 1.63
N HIS A 66 -7.62 1.20 0.52
CA HIS A 66 -8.24 2.18 -0.36
C HIS A 66 -9.56 1.68 -0.96
N ARG A 67 -9.61 0.43 -1.44
CA ARG A 67 -10.83 -0.18 -1.98
C ARG A 67 -11.97 -0.26 -0.95
N HIS A 68 -11.62 -0.53 0.31
CA HIS A 68 -12.58 -0.66 1.41
C HIS A 68 -12.78 0.65 2.19
N GLN A 69 -12.14 1.75 1.77
CA GLN A 69 -12.13 3.04 2.48
C GLN A 69 -11.84 2.88 3.98
N THR A 70 -10.94 1.95 4.30
CA THR A 70 -10.61 1.54 5.68
C THR A 70 -9.11 1.73 5.87
N PRO A 71 -8.62 2.28 6.99
CA PRO A 71 -7.18 2.47 7.21
C PRO A 71 -6.40 1.16 7.09
N VAL A 72 -5.21 1.19 6.45
CA VAL A 72 -4.36 0.00 6.28
C VAL A 72 -4.01 -0.66 7.62
N ALA A 73 -3.82 0.13 8.67
CA ALA A 73 -3.62 -0.37 10.03
C ALA A 73 -4.80 -1.22 10.52
N GLN A 74 -6.06 -0.86 10.20
CA GLN A 74 -7.23 -1.66 10.53
C GLN A 74 -7.37 -2.90 9.64
N ILE A 75 -6.97 -2.81 8.36
CA ILE A 75 -6.91 -3.97 7.46
C ILE A 75 -5.90 -5.02 7.96
N LEU A 76 -4.78 -4.55 8.52
CA LEU A 76 -3.73 -5.39 9.07
C LEU A 76 -4.13 -5.95 10.44
N THR A 77 -4.58 -5.11 11.38
CA THR A 77 -4.93 -5.52 12.76
C THR A 77 -6.28 -6.22 12.90
N GLY A 78 -7.21 -5.96 12.00
CA GLY A 78 -8.63 -6.31 12.18
C GLY A 78 -9.03 -7.72 11.74
N ARG A 79 -8.12 -8.69 11.58
CA ARG A 79 -8.50 -9.93 10.89
C ARG A 79 -7.90 -11.23 11.44
N ASP A 80 -8.52 -11.69 12.53
CA ASP A 80 -8.91 -13.11 12.69
C ASP A 80 -9.70 -13.64 11.45
N ASP A 81 -10.25 -12.76 10.59
CA ASP A 81 -10.95 -13.10 9.34
C ASP A 81 -10.09 -13.07 8.03
N TYR A 82 -8.81 -12.63 8.01
CA TYR A 82 -7.93 -12.72 6.79
C TYR A 82 -7.36 -14.11 6.60
N ALA A 83 -7.53 -15.00 7.59
CA ALA A 83 -7.16 -16.40 7.48
C ALA A 83 -7.85 -17.08 6.27
N LEU A 84 -8.90 -16.50 5.67
CA LEU A 84 -9.53 -17.07 4.48
C LEU A 84 -8.96 -16.58 3.14
N ALA A 85 -8.30 -15.41 3.07
CA ALA A 85 -7.71 -14.89 1.83
C ALA A 85 -6.17 -15.03 1.75
N ALA A 86 -5.50 -15.32 2.87
CA ALA A 86 -4.05 -15.61 2.91
C ALA A 86 -3.71 -17.12 2.84
N ARG A 87 -4.69 -18.01 3.06
CA ARG A 87 -4.53 -19.47 3.20
C ARG A 87 -4.17 -20.25 1.94
N SER A 88 -3.63 -19.60 0.91
CA SER A 88 -3.06 -20.36 -0.19
C SER A 88 -1.60 -20.03 -0.52
N ASN A 89 -0.96 -19.01 0.08
CA ASN A 89 0.52 -18.93 0.03
C ASN A 89 1.27 -17.91 0.92
N ALA A 90 0.64 -17.23 1.91
CA ALA A 90 1.25 -16.00 2.47
C ALA A 90 1.21 -15.83 4.00
N GLU A 91 1.15 -16.93 4.77
CA GLU A 91 0.99 -16.89 6.24
C GLU A 91 2.09 -16.07 6.96
N GLY A 92 3.38 -16.23 6.62
CA GLY A 92 4.45 -15.48 7.32
C GLY A 92 4.52 -13.99 7.00
N LYS A 93 4.08 -13.57 5.81
CA LYS A 93 4.25 -12.19 5.33
C LYS A 93 3.28 -11.19 5.96
N ALA A 94 2.13 -11.67 6.43
CA ALA A 94 1.15 -10.82 7.10
C ALA A 94 1.57 -10.55 8.56
N GLU A 95 2.12 -11.56 9.24
CA GLU A 95 2.58 -11.46 10.63
C GLU A 95 3.75 -10.46 10.78
N GLU A 96 4.72 -10.47 9.87
CA GLU A 96 5.86 -9.54 9.92
C GLU A 96 5.48 -8.06 9.73
N VAL A 97 4.38 -7.78 9.02
CA VAL A 97 3.90 -6.40 8.80
C VAL A 97 3.12 -5.92 10.02
N LEU A 98 2.42 -6.85 10.69
CA LEU A 98 1.69 -6.59 11.93
C LEU A 98 2.61 -6.29 13.11
N ASP A 99 3.72 -7.02 13.23
CA ASP A 99 4.70 -6.83 14.30
C ASP A 99 5.33 -5.44 14.22
N TRP A 100 5.74 -5.04 13.01
CA TRP A 100 6.31 -3.72 12.73
C TRP A 100 5.36 -2.57 13.14
N LEU A 101 4.07 -2.67 12.80
CA LEU A 101 3.10 -1.64 13.20
C LEU A 101 2.95 -1.52 14.72
N ARG A 102 2.99 -2.65 15.45
CA ARG A 102 2.90 -2.62 16.91
C ARG A 102 4.12 -1.96 17.54
N GLU A 103 5.32 -2.26 17.04
CA GLU A 103 6.57 -1.68 17.55
C GLU A 103 6.66 -0.17 17.26
N THR A 104 6.34 0.25 16.03
CA THR A 104 6.41 1.67 15.64
C THR A 104 5.41 2.54 16.37
N HIS A 105 4.18 2.06 16.61
CA HIS A 105 3.18 2.80 17.39
C HIS A 105 3.50 2.90 18.89
N GLN A 106 4.46 2.13 19.40
CA GLN A 106 4.83 2.11 20.82
C GLN A 106 6.04 3.03 21.13
N LEU A 107 6.71 3.57 20.12
CA LEU A 107 7.90 4.43 20.27
C LEU A 107 7.58 5.95 20.25
N ALA A 108 6.30 6.33 20.29
CA ALA A 108 5.85 7.72 20.32
C ALA A 108 5.47 8.21 21.74
N GLU A 109 6.24 7.83 22.77
CA GLU A 109 6.15 8.40 24.13
C GLU A 109 7.22 9.46 24.40
#